data_AF-A0A7C3Z0U7-F1
#
_entry.id   AF-A0A7C3Z0U7-F1
#
_cell.length_a   1.000
_cell.length_b   1.000
_cell.length_c   1.000
_cell.angle_alpha   90.00
_cell.angle_beta   90.00
_cell.angle_gamma   90.00
#
_symmetry.space_group_name_H-M   'P 1'
#
loop_
_entity.id
_entity.type
_entity.pdbx_description
1 polymer ?
#
loop_
_entity_poly.entity_id
_entity_poly.type
_entity_poly.pdbx_seq_one_letter_code
_entity_poly.pdbx_strand_id
1 'polypeptide(L)'
;MTTEELIERVAKRIVELRLTPIAIVLLESAKPLSFVGSQVLVFFQPIVTSIFPLNSYEEFVRILEDRNNVERLIQMIENEENQREKIRLEKKNEQR
;
A
#
# COMPACT_ATOMS: atom_id res chain seq x y z
N MET A 1 -3.63 -6.54 15.64
CA MET A 1 -2.66 -6.14 14.61
C MET A 1 -2.30 -4.69 14.88
N THR A 2 -1.02 -4.36 14.95
CA THR A 2 -0.54 -2.98 15.13
C THR A 2 -0.63 -2.22 13.81
N THR A 3 -0.56 -0.88 13.84
CA THR A 3 -0.53 -0.05 12.61
C THR A 3 0.67 -0.42 11.72
N GLU A 4 1.83 -0.73 12.31
CA GLU A 4 3.02 -1.14 11.56
C GLU A 4 2.81 -2.47 10.84
N GLU A 5 2.29 -3.49 11.54
CA GLU A 5 1.99 -4.79 10.95
C GLU A 5 0.98 -4.67 9.79
N LEU A 6 0.02 -3.76 9.91
CA LEU A 6 -0.95 -3.52 8.84
C LEU A 6 -0.30 -2.82 7.63
N ILE A 7 0.52 -1.78 7.87
CA ILE A 7 1.27 -1.10 6.80
C ILE A 7 2.13 -2.10 6.03
N GLU A 8 2.88 -2.94 6.74
CA GLU A 8 3.71 -3.99 6.14
C GLU A 8 2.87 -4.95 5.28
N ARG A 9 1.75 -5.43 5.82
CA ARG A 9 0.86 -6.35 5.10
C ARG A 9 0.26 -5.71 3.85
N VAL A 10 -0.16 -4.46 3.92
CA VAL A 10 -0.73 -3.72 2.77
C VAL A 10 0.34 -3.50 1.70
N ALA A 11 1.54 -3.07 2.10
CA ALA A 11 2.66 -2.83 1.18
C ALA A 11 3.04 -4.11 0.41
N LYS A 12 3.24 -5.22 1.13
CA LYS A 12 3.55 -6.53 0.51
C LYS A 12 2.49 -6.91 -0.53
N ARG A 13 1.21 -6.76 -0.17
CA ARG A 13 0.11 -7.12 -1.06
C ARG A 13 0.07 -6.27 -2.34
N ILE A 14 0.33 -4.97 -2.23
CA ILE A 14 0.43 -4.06 -3.38
C ILE A 14 1.55 -4.50 -4.33
N VAL A 15 2.71 -4.83 -3.78
CA VAL A 15 3.89 -5.27 -4.53
C VAL A 15 3.66 -6.63 -5.21
N GLU A 16 3.06 -7.59 -4.51
CA GLU A 16 2.66 -8.89 -5.07
C GLU A 16 1.74 -8.74 -6.29
N LEU A 17 0.77 -7.83 -6.20
CA LEU A 17 -0.20 -7.53 -7.26
C LEU A 17 0.36 -6.66 -8.39
N ARG A 18 1.63 -6.23 -8.29
CA ARG A 18 2.28 -5.31 -9.24
C ARG A 18 1.58 -3.95 -9.36
N LEU A 19 0.98 -3.48 -8.27
CA LEU A 19 0.26 -2.22 -8.22
C LEU A 19 1.10 -1.05 -7.67
N THR A 20 2.40 -1.26 -7.44
CA THR A 20 3.31 -0.26 -6.85
C THR A 20 3.18 1.14 -7.47
N PRO A 21 3.27 1.33 -8.80
CA PRO A 21 3.26 2.69 -9.38
C PRO A 21 1.92 3.41 -9.17
N ILE A 22 0.81 2.70 -9.37
CA ILE A 22 -0.53 3.29 -9.22
C ILE A 22 -0.86 3.56 -7.74
N ALA A 23 -0.41 2.67 -6.84
CA ALA A 23 -0.60 2.84 -5.41
C ALA A 23 0.12 4.08 -4.89
N ILE A 24 1.38 4.31 -5.29
CA ILE A 24 2.14 5.50 -4.90
C ILE A 24 1.42 6.77 -5.35
N VAL A 25 1.00 6.85 -6.62
CA VAL A 25 0.28 8.04 -7.14
C VAL A 25 -1.00 8.31 -6.35
N LEU A 26 -1.80 7.28 -6.07
CA LEU A 26 -3.03 7.42 -5.29
C LEU A 26 -2.76 7.87 -3.86
N LEU A 27 -1.75 7.30 -3.20
CA LEU A 27 -1.38 7.63 -1.82
C LEU A 27 -0.80 9.04 -1.70
N GLU A 28 0.07 9.46 -2.63
CA GLU A 28 0.56 10.85 -2.73
C GLU A 28 -0.58 11.84 -2.93
N SER A 29 -1.55 11.49 -3.77
CA SER A 29 -2.74 12.32 -4.03
C SER A 29 -3.67 12.39 -2.81
N ALA A 30 -3.58 11.42 -1.89
CA ALA A 30 -4.36 11.39 -0.65
C ALA A 30 -3.71 12.16 0.51
N LYS A 31 -2.42 12.54 0.42
CA LYS A 31 -1.74 13.36 1.45
C LYS A 31 -2.41 14.72 1.77
N PRO A 32 -3.02 15.47 0.82
CA PRO A 32 -3.84 16.64 1.16
C PRO A 32 -5.19 16.18 1.77
N LEU A 33 -5.15 15.86 3.06
CA LEU A 33 -6.23 15.27 3.84
C LEU A 33 -7.49 16.14 4.02
N SER A 34 -7.56 17.33 3.41
CA SER A 34 -8.68 18.26 3.57
C SER A 34 -9.88 18.01 2.63
N PHE A 35 -9.81 17.11 1.64
CA PHE A 35 -10.85 17.07 0.60
C PHE A 35 -11.56 15.71 0.37
N VAL A 36 -11.06 14.57 0.89
CA VAL A 36 -11.38 13.26 0.26
C VAL A 36 -11.81 12.14 1.23
N GLY A 37 -11.99 12.44 2.53
CA GLY A 37 -12.00 11.42 3.59
C GLY A 37 -13.15 10.41 3.63
N SER A 38 -14.35 10.69 3.12
CA SER A 38 -15.48 9.75 3.25
C SER A 38 -15.94 9.13 1.93
N GLN A 39 -16.13 9.93 0.89
CA GLN A 39 -16.73 9.44 -0.36
C GLN A 39 -15.76 8.62 -1.21
N VAL A 40 -14.49 8.97 -1.20
CA VAL A 40 -13.48 8.25 -2.00
C VAL A 40 -13.08 6.94 -1.33
N LEU A 41 -13.01 6.90 0.00
CA LEU A 41 -12.81 5.62 0.69
C LEU A 41 -13.96 4.66 0.39
N VAL A 42 -15.21 5.13 0.46
CA VAL A 42 -16.40 4.33 0.09
C VAL A 42 -16.35 3.89 -1.39
N PHE A 43 -15.89 4.75 -2.29
CA PHE A 43 -15.67 4.39 -3.70
C PHE A 43 -14.62 3.29 -3.88
N PHE A 44 -13.52 3.34 -3.12
CA PHE A 44 -12.44 2.34 -3.19
C PHE A 44 -12.71 1.08 -2.35
N GLN A 45 -13.74 1.08 -1.49
CA GLN A 45 -14.13 -0.05 -0.65
C GLN A 45 -14.25 -1.38 -1.42
N PRO A 46 -14.95 -1.51 -2.56
CA PRO A 46 -15.03 -2.79 -3.29
C PRO A 46 -13.67 -3.29 -3.76
N ILE A 47 -12.74 -2.40 -4.09
CA ILE A 47 -11.39 -2.76 -4.52
C ILE A 47 -10.57 -3.24 -3.33
N VAL A 48 -10.57 -2.45 -2.24
CA VAL A 48 -9.85 -2.78 -1.01
C VAL A 48 -10.39 -4.08 -0.41
N THR A 49 -11.70 -4.26 -0.33
CA THR A 49 -12.34 -5.45 0.26
C THR A 49 -12.27 -6.71 -0.63
N SER A 50 -12.02 -6.54 -1.93
CA SER A 50 -11.71 -7.66 -2.84
C SER A 50 -10.27 -8.17 -2.64
N ILE A 51 -9.35 -7.27 -2.26
CA ILE A 51 -7.93 -7.59 -2.08
C ILE A 51 -7.61 -7.96 -0.61
N PHE A 52 -8.32 -7.36 0.34
CA PHE A 52 -8.14 -7.48 1.78
C PHE A 52 -9.48 -7.84 2.45
N PRO A 53 -9.51 -8.62 3.54
CA PRO A 53 -10.76 -8.93 4.23
C PRO A 53 -11.45 -7.67 4.77
N LEU A 54 -12.78 -7.71 4.95
CA LEU A 54 -13.60 -6.58 5.41
C LEU A 54 -13.07 -5.88 6.66
N ASN A 55 -12.53 -6.65 7.63
CA ASN A 55 -11.94 -6.10 8.86
C ASN A 55 -10.75 -5.17 8.58
N SER A 56 -10.03 -5.39 7.47
CA SER A 56 -8.87 -4.59 7.09
C SER A 56 -9.26 -3.27 6.43
N TYR A 57 -10.52 -3.06 6.00
CA TYR A 57 -10.94 -1.80 5.40
C TYR A 57 -10.99 -0.67 6.44
N GLU A 58 -11.63 -0.87 7.60
CA GLU A 58 -11.66 0.15 8.67
C GLU A 58 -10.26 0.45 9.23
N GLU A 59 -9.40 -0.55 9.30
CA GLU A 59 -8.02 -0.35 9.74
C GLU A 59 -7.19 0.38 8.67
N PHE A 60 -7.47 0.12 7.38
CA PHE A 60 -6.87 0.85 6.26
C PHE A 60 -7.30 2.31 6.23
N VAL A 61 -8.58 2.61 6.49
CA VAL A 61 -9.06 3.99 6.66
C VAL A 61 -8.26 4.71 7.74
N ARG A 62 -8.03 4.07 8.90
CA ARG A 62 -7.23 4.63 9.99
C ARG A 62 -5.76 4.90 9.63
N ILE A 63 -5.16 4.10 8.74
CA ILE A 63 -3.83 4.41 8.20
C ILE A 63 -3.89 5.68 7.36
N LEU A 64 -4.91 5.83 6.53
CA LEU A 64 -5.03 6.95 5.60
C LEU A 64 -5.36 8.27 6.30
N GLU A 65 -6.00 8.26 7.47
CA GLU A 65 -6.30 9.46 8.26
C GLU A 65 -5.06 10.20 8.78
N ASP A 66 -3.93 9.51 8.95
CA ASP A 66 -2.67 10.09 9.42
C ASP A 66 -1.65 10.19 8.27
N ARG A 67 -1.29 11.42 7.91
CA ARG A 67 -0.29 11.71 6.88
C ARG A 67 1.04 10.98 7.10
N ASN A 68 1.46 10.79 8.36
CA ASN A 68 2.70 10.08 8.66
C ASN A 68 2.57 8.58 8.37
N ASN A 69 1.40 8.00 8.58
CA ASN A 69 1.13 6.60 8.23
C ASN A 69 1.03 6.42 6.72
N VAL A 70 0.46 7.38 5.98
CA VAL A 70 0.49 7.39 4.51
C VAL A 70 1.92 7.42 3.98
N GLU A 71 2.77 8.30 4.54
CA GLU A 71 4.18 8.39 4.18
C GLU A 71 4.93 7.08 4.47
N ARG A 72 4.72 6.50 5.66
CA ARG A 72 5.29 5.19 6.02
C ARG A 72 4.85 4.09 5.09
N LEU A 73 3.58 4.08 4.67
CA LEU A 73 3.06 3.10 3.72
C LEU A 73 3.72 3.23 2.34
N ILE A 74 3.89 4.45 1.83
CA ILE A 74 4.59 4.69 0.56
C ILE A 74 6.03 4.17 0.64
N GLN A 75 6.77 4.54 1.69
CA GLN A 75 8.16 4.09 1.88
C GLN A 75 8.26 2.57 1.98
N MET A 76 7.32 1.93 2.67
CA MET A 76 7.28 0.47 2.77
C MET A 76 7.02 -0.19 1.40
N ILE A 77 6.09 0.35 0.60
CA ILE A 77 5.82 -0.14 -0.76
C ILE A 77 7.07 -0.04 -1.64
N GLU A 78 7.77 1.10 -1.60
CA GLU A 78 9.00 1.31 -2.37
C GLU A 78 10.11 0.35 -1.94
N ASN A 79 10.29 0.16 -0.63
CA ASN A 79 11.27 -0.78 -0.10
C ASN A 79 10.98 -2.22 -0.55
N GLU A 80 9.73 -2.67 -0.43
CA GLU A 80 9.32 -4.02 -0.84
C GLU A 80 9.48 -4.24 -2.36
N GLU A 81 9.12 -3.28 -3.21
CA GLU A 81 9.34 -3.38 -4.66
C GLU A 81 10.83 -3.44 -5.01
N ASN A 82 11.65 -2.63 -4.34
CA ASN A 82 13.11 -2.64 -4.51
C ASN A 82 13.71 -4.00 -4.11
N GLN A 83 13.27 -4.58 -3.00
CA GLN A 83 13.73 -5.92 -2.59
C GLN A 83 13.30 -6.98 -3.62
N ARG A 84 12.05 -6.92 -4.08
CA ARG A 84 11.53 -7.83 -5.10
C ARG A 84 12.31 -7.73 -6.41
N GLU A 85 12.72 -6.53 -6.81
CA GLU A 85 13.56 -6.31 -7.98
C GLU A 85 14.98 -6.88 -7.79
N LYS A 86 15.61 -6.64 -6.64
CA LYS A 86 16.93 -7.20 -6.32
C LYS A 86 16.93 -8.73 -6.41
N ILE A 87 15.97 -9.39 -5.76
CA ILE A 87 15.80 -10.85 -5.81
C ILE A 87 15.60 -11.33 -7.26
N ARG A 88 14.87 -10.57 -8.08
CA ARG A 88 14.67 -10.89 -9.51
C ARG A 88 15.99 -10.78 -10.31
N LEU A 89 16.84 -9.81 -10.00
CA LEU A 89 18.11 -9.59 -10.68
C LEU A 89 19.16 -10.63 -10.28
N GLU A 90 19.26 -10.95 -8.99
CA GLU A 90 20.16 -12.00 -8.47
C GLU A 90 19.88 -13.35 -9.14
N LYS A 91 18.60 -13.76 -9.18
CA LYS A 91 18.17 -14.99 -9.87
C LYS A 91 18.53 -15.01 -11.36
N LYS A 92 18.54 -13.85 -12.04
CA LYS A 92 18.94 -13.76 -13.45
C LYS A 92 20.45 -13.90 -13.64
N ASN A 93 21.24 -13.45 -12.68
CA ASN A 93 22.70 -13.53 -12.72
C ASN A 93 23.21 -14.93 -12.39
N GLU A 94 22.56 -15.65 -11.48
CA GLU A 94 22.89 -17.06 -11.16
C GLU A 94 22.61 -18.03 -12.32
N GLN A 95 21.77 -17.62 -13.28
CA GLN A 95 21.36 -18.43 -14.45
C GLN A 95 22.18 -18.14 -15.71
N ARG A 96 23.17 -17.24 -15.66
CA ARG A 96 24.06 -16.86 -16.77
C ARG A 96 25.45 -17.42 -16.56
#